data_AF-A0A437QUH3-F1
#
_entry.id   AF-A0A437QUH3-F1
#
_cell.length_a   1.000
_cell.length_b   1.000
_cell.length_c   1.000
_cell.angle_alpha   90.00
_cell.angle_beta   90.00
_cell.angle_gamma   90.00
#
_symmetry.space_group_name_H-M   'P 1'
#
loop_
_entity.id
_entity.type
_entity.pdbx_description
1 polymer ?
#
loop_
_entity_poly.entity_id
_entity_poly.type
_entity_poly.pdbx_seq_one_letter_code
_entity_poly.pdbx_strand_id
1 'polypeptide(L)'
;METQNVLNVSAQRTRVGLPLSAVVLAFIVPAISPLDRPACAADLEYGAYLASECTTCHRADGEFEGIPAIVGWDEQHFVDALKAYLGTDRENPTMRTIVKRLTEKDMEALAAYFRSLAK
;
A
#
# COMPACT_ATOMS: atom_id res chain seq x y z
N MET A 1 6.05 -48.84 -18.30
CA MET A 1 4.76 -48.22 -18.64
C MET A 1 4.94 -46.70 -18.67
N GLU A 2 5.85 -46.21 -19.53
CA GLU A 2 5.61 -45.87 -20.96
C GLU A 2 4.68 -44.64 -21.05
N THR A 3 5.18 -43.40 -21.15
CA THR A 3 5.88 -42.78 -22.29
C THR A 3 5.55 -43.40 -23.64
N GLN A 4 4.62 -42.78 -24.37
CA GLN A 4 4.57 -42.63 -25.84
C GLN A 4 3.13 -42.29 -26.26
N ASN A 5 2.90 -41.09 -26.78
CA ASN A 5 2.20 -41.00 -28.07
C ASN A 5 2.51 -39.65 -28.73
N VAL A 6 3.76 -39.57 -29.19
CA VAL A 6 4.11 -38.66 -30.26
C VAL A 6 3.64 -39.28 -31.58
N LEU A 7 3.27 -38.41 -32.51
CA LEU A 7 3.18 -38.62 -33.95
C LEU A 7 1.84 -39.11 -34.52
N ASN A 8 1.56 -38.58 -35.71
CA ASN A 8 0.60 -39.00 -36.75
C ASN A 8 -0.83 -38.42 -36.65
N VAL A 9 -1.39 -37.72 -37.65
CA VAL A 9 -1.07 -37.58 -39.09
C VAL A 9 -1.66 -36.27 -39.62
N SER A 10 -0.84 -35.57 -40.40
CA SER A 10 -1.12 -34.71 -41.55
C SER A 10 -2.55 -34.70 -42.15
N ALA A 11 -3.22 -33.55 -42.07
CA ALA A 11 -4.21 -33.05 -43.03
C ALA A 11 -4.72 -31.71 -42.46
N GLN A 12 -4.66 -30.54 -43.07
CA GLN A 12 -4.56 -30.17 -44.47
C GLN A 12 -3.88 -28.81 -44.60
N ARG A 13 -3.07 -28.77 -45.64
CA ARG A 13 -2.50 -27.62 -46.33
C ARG A 13 -3.62 -26.68 -46.81
N THR A 14 -3.73 -25.48 -46.26
CA THR A 14 -4.24 -24.33 -47.02
C THR A 14 -3.36 -23.12 -46.76
N ARG A 15 -2.75 -22.65 -47.84
CA ARG A 15 -2.08 -21.36 -47.92
C ARG A 15 -3.17 -20.30 -47.83
N VAL A 16 -3.22 -19.54 -46.74
CA VAL A 16 -3.97 -18.28 -46.70
C VAL A 16 -2.97 -17.21 -46.33
N GLY A 17 -2.79 -16.29 -47.28
CA GLY A 17 -1.79 -15.24 -47.22
C GLY A 17 -1.98 -14.35 -46.01
N LEU A 18 -0.88 -13.73 -45.63
CA LEU A 18 -0.77 -12.73 -44.59
C LEU A 18 -1.23 -11.37 -45.17
N PRO A 19 -2.42 -10.83 -44.88
CA PRO A 19 -2.61 -9.40 -44.96
C PRO A 19 -2.07 -8.80 -43.65
N LEU A 20 -0.95 -8.12 -43.83
CA LEU A 20 -0.30 -7.16 -42.95
C LEU A 20 -1.30 -6.12 -42.41
N SER A 21 -2.12 -6.46 -41.42
CA SER A 21 -2.96 -5.52 -40.66
C SER A 21 -3.41 -6.16 -39.35
N ALA A 22 -2.44 -6.61 -38.55
CA ALA A 22 -2.66 -6.90 -37.14
C ALA A 22 -2.77 -5.57 -36.38
N VAL A 23 -3.97 -4.98 -36.33
CA VAL A 23 -4.27 -3.95 -35.32
C VAL A 23 -4.48 -4.69 -34.00
N VAL A 24 -3.37 -5.04 -33.35
CA VAL A 24 -3.37 -5.42 -31.95
C VAL A 24 -3.65 -4.13 -31.19
N LEU A 25 -4.91 -3.93 -30.79
CA LEU A 25 -5.28 -2.91 -29.82
C LEU A 25 -4.57 -3.24 -28.50
N ALA A 26 -3.36 -2.73 -28.34
CA ALA A 26 -2.67 -2.67 -27.07
C ALA A 26 -3.52 -1.78 -26.15
N PHE A 27 -4.36 -2.39 -25.33
CA PHE A 27 -4.90 -1.73 -24.15
C PHE A 27 -3.70 -1.38 -23.26
N ILE A 28 -3.20 -0.16 -23.40
CA ILE A 28 -2.25 0.43 -22.46
C ILE A 28 -3.04 0.57 -21.15
N VAL A 29 -2.99 -0.44 -20.29
CA VAL A 29 -3.40 -0.30 -18.90
C VAL A 29 -2.41 0.69 -18.29
N PRO A 30 -2.82 1.92 -17.94
CA PRO A 30 -1.89 2.84 -17.31
C PRO A 30 -1.43 2.19 -16.01
N ALA A 31 -0.11 2.19 -15.79
CA ALA A 31 0.48 1.73 -14.54
C ALA A 31 -0.06 2.63 -13.41
N ILE A 32 -1.05 2.13 -12.68
CA ILE A 32 -1.59 2.80 -11.50
C ILE A 32 -0.52 2.65 -10.43
N SER A 33 0.30 3.67 -10.24
CA SER A 33 1.29 3.72 -9.17
C SER A 33 0.57 3.57 -7.82
N PRO A 34 1.06 2.72 -6.90
CA PRO A 34 0.41 2.49 -5.60
C PRO A 34 0.35 3.74 -4.73
N LEU A 35 1.11 4.80 -5.06
CA LEU A 35 1.23 6.03 -4.27
C LEU A 35 0.10 7.05 -4.51
N ASP A 36 -0.72 6.89 -5.56
CA ASP A 36 -1.75 7.87 -5.93
C ASP A 36 -3.18 7.39 -5.64
N ARG A 37 -3.37 6.39 -4.77
CA ARG A 37 -4.72 6.01 -4.37
C ARG A 37 -5.28 7.04 -3.40
N PRO A 38 -6.39 7.73 -3.73
CA PRO A 38 -7.10 8.52 -2.73
C PRO A 38 -7.53 7.59 -1.60
N ALA A 39 -7.29 7.99 -0.35
CA ALA A 39 -7.76 7.24 0.82
C ALA A 39 -9.27 7.05 0.69
N CYS A 40 -9.69 5.80 0.46
CA CYS A 40 -11.11 5.50 0.38
C CYS A 40 -11.71 5.62 1.79
N ALA A 41 -13.03 5.84 1.88
CA ALA A 41 -13.72 5.91 3.17
C ALA A 41 -13.42 4.70 4.10
N ALA A 42 -13.19 3.52 3.50
CA ALA A 42 -12.78 2.32 4.23
C ALA A 42 -11.40 2.44 4.91
N ASP A 43 -10.43 3.13 4.29
CA ASP A 43 -9.10 3.31 4.88
C ASP A 43 -9.14 4.32 6.02
N LEU A 44 -10.01 5.33 5.94
CA LEU A 44 -10.25 6.29 7.03
C LEU A 44 -10.93 5.64 8.24
N GLU A 45 -11.95 4.82 8.02
CA GLU A 45 -12.62 4.09 9.10
C GLU A 45 -11.69 3.07 9.76
N TYR A 46 -10.88 2.37 8.95
CA TYR A 46 -9.85 1.46 9.47
C TYR A 46 -8.76 2.19 10.26
N GLY A 47 -8.29 3.33 9.74
CA GLY A 47 -7.33 4.19 10.44
C GLY A 47 -7.88 4.72 11.76
N ALA A 48 -9.16 5.12 11.80
CA ALA A 48 -9.84 5.55 13.02
C ALA A 48 -9.89 4.44 14.09
N TYR A 49 -10.16 3.20 13.67
CA TYR A 49 -10.14 2.04 14.56
C TYR A 49 -8.74 1.80 15.17
N LEU A 50 -7.69 1.89 14.36
CA LEU A 50 -6.31 1.72 14.84
C LEU A 50 -5.83 2.87 15.73
N ALA A 51 -6.33 4.09 15.48
CA ALA A 51 -5.86 5.31 16.13
C ALA A 51 -6.16 5.39 17.63
N SER A 52 -7.09 4.59 18.16
CA SER A 52 -7.42 4.58 19.60
C SER A 52 -6.16 4.34 20.45
N GLU A 53 -5.31 3.40 20.02
CA GLU A 53 -4.04 3.08 20.69
C GLU A 53 -3.06 4.26 20.65
N CYS A 54 -3.01 4.98 19.53
CA CYS A 54 -2.13 6.12 19.33
C CYS A 54 -2.51 7.30 20.23
N THR A 55 -3.81 7.56 20.37
CA THR A 55 -4.34 8.70 21.14
C THR A 55 -4.18 8.58 22.65
N THR A 56 -3.82 7.40 23.15
CA THR A 56 -3.44 7.20 24.57
C THR A 56 -2.22 8.06 24.95
N CYS A 57 -1.32 8.27 23.99
CA CYS A 57 -0.06 9.01 24.19
C CYS A 57 0.00 10.28 23.31
N HIS A 58 -0.37 10.18 22.05
CA HIS A 58 -0.34 11.27 21.07
C HIS A 58 -1.67 12.00 21.05
N ARG A 59 -1.89 12.85 22.05
CA ARG A 59 -3.17 13.52 22.20
C ARG A 59 -3.42 14.54 21.09
N ALA A 60 -4.68 14.69 20.71
CA ALA A 60 -5.10 15.61 19.65
C ALA A 60 -5.06 17.10 20.09
N ASP A 61 -5.04 17.36 21.40
CA ASP A 61 -5.04 18.70 21.98
C ASP A 61 -3.63 19.30 22.13
N GLY A 62 -2.57 18.55 21.81
CA GLY A 62 -1.20 19.04 21.79
C GLY A 62 -0.21 18.04 22.35
N GLU A 63 0.99 18.55 22.67
CA GLU A 63 2.03 17.77 23.32
C GLU A 63 1.61 17.38 24.76
N PHE A 64 1.90 16.13 25.13
CA PHE A 64 1.64 15.61 26.46
C PHE A 64 2.87 14.87 26.99
N GLU A 65 3.43 15.29 28.13
CA GLU A 65 4.61 14.65 28.75
C GLU A 65 5.81 14.49 27.79
N GLY A 66 6.05 15.48 26.90
CA GLY A 66 7.11 15.42 25.89
C GLY A 66 6.78 14.59 24.65
N ILE A 67 5.55 14.07 24.55
CA ILE A 67 5.05 13.30 23.41
C ILE A 67 4.29 14.25 22.48
N PRO A 68 4.74 14.46 21.23
CA PRO A 68 4.13 15.44 20.33
C PRO A 68 2.77 14.96 19.80
N ALA A 69 1.91 15.93 19.47
CA ALA A 69 0.70 15.67 18.69
C ALA A 69 1.06 15.28 17.25
N ILE A 70 0.33 14.30 16.72
CA ILE A 70 0.51 13.76 15.36
C ILE A 70 -0.66 14.12 14.42
N VAL A 71 -1.65 14.84 14.93
CA VAL A 71 -2.80 15.32 14.17
C VAL A 71 -2.33 16.29 13.08
N GLY A 72 -2.82 16.08 11.87
CA GLY A 72 -2.55 16.93 10.71
C GLY A 72 -1.15 16.80 10.12
N TRP A 73 -0.36 15.81 10.54
CA TRP A 73 0.89 15.49 9.88
C TRP A 73 0.64 15.08 8.42
N ASP A 74 1.60 15.39 7.55
CA ASP A 74 1.57 14.89 6.18
C ASP A 74 1.63 13.37 6.18
N GLU A 75 0.91 12.74 5.24
CA GLU A 75 0.76 11.28 5.24
C GLU A 75 2.10 10.57 4.99
N GLN A 76 2.92 11.09 4.07
CA GLN A 76 4.23 10.52 3.78
C GLN A 76 5.17 10.70 4.98
N HIS A 77 5.16 11.90 5.56
CA HIS A 77 5.95 12.18 6.77
C HIS A 77 5.59 11.24 7.93
N PHE A 78 4.30 10.97 8.11
CA PHE A 78 3.81 10.07 9.15
C PHE A 78 4.33 8.64 8.93
N VAL A 79 4.16 8.10 7.72
CA VAL A 79 4.63 6.75 7.36
C VAL A 79 6.15 6.65 7.51
N ASP A 80 6.90 7.65 7.03
CA ASP A 80 8.36 7.68 7.13
C ASP A 80 8.83 7.71 8.58
N ALA A 81 8.15 8.48 9.45
CA ALA A 81 8.45 8.50 10.88
C ALA A 81 8.24 7.13 11.53
N LEU A 82 7.15 6.42 11.20
CA LEU A 82 6.90 5.07 11.70
C LEU A 82 7.93 4.06 11.19
N LYS A 83 8.29 4.14 9.91
CA LYS A 83 9.34 3.30 9.31
C LYS A 83 10.71 3.55 9.95
N ALA A 84 11.03 4.80 10.29
CA ALA A 84 12.28 5.16 10.98
C ALA A 84 12.36 4.55 12.40
N TYR A 85 11.23 4.44 13.11
CA TYR A 85 11.16 3.71 14.37
C TYR A 85 11.21 2.19 14.17
N LEU A 86 10.66 1.66 13.08
CA LEU A 86 10.72 0.23 12.78
C LEU A 86 12.16 -0.21 12.49
N GLY A 87 12.91 0.63 11.79
CA GLY A 87 14.35 0.53 11.61
C GLY A 87 15.13 0.90 12.88
N THR A 88 16.30 1.50 12.68
CA THR A 88 17.18 1.97 13.75
C THR A 88 17.52 3.45 13.62
N ASP A 89 16.87 4.18 12.70
CA ASP A 89 17.14 5.59 12.43
C ASP A 89 16.58 6.51 13.53
N ARG A 90 15.52 6.07 14.22
CA ARG A 90 14.97 6.73 15.41
C ARG A 90 14.87 5.76 16.57
N GLU A 91 15.64 6.03 17.62
CA GLU A 91 15.66 5.18 18.81
C GLU A 91 14.62 5.62 19.84
N ASN A 92 13.54 4.84 19.98
CA ASN A 92 12.61 4.96 21.09
C ASN A 92 11.98 3.57 21.39
N PRO A 93 12.27 2.92 22.53
CA PRO A 93 11.84 1.56 22.81
C PRO A 93 10.31 1.40 22.86
N THR A 94 9.60 2.44 23.32
CA THR A 94 8.14 2.46 23.37
C THR A 94 7.57 2.46 21.95
N MET A 95 7.96 3.42 21.11
CA MET A 95 7.47 3.49 19.73
C MET A 95 7.89 2.28 18.90
N ARG A 96 9.09 1.71 19.14
CA ARG A 96 9.50 0.43 18.51
C ARG A 96 8.54 -0.72 18.80
N THR A 97 7.99 -0.78 20.01
CA THR A 97 7.03 -1.82 20.39
C THR A 97 5.70 -1.62 19.67
N ILE A 98 5.28 -0.37 19.47
CA ILE A 98 4.08 -0.01 18.70
C ILE A 98 4.25 -0.38 17.22
N VAL A 99 5.27 0.17 16.55
CA VAL A 99 5.42 0.04 15.08
C VAL A 99 5.70 -1.39 14.62
N LYS A 100 6.28 -2.25 15.47
CA LYS A 100 6.49 -3.67 15.17
C LYS A 100 5.21 -4.47 14.95
N ARG A 101 4.06 -3.94 15.38
CA ARG A 101 2.75 -4.59 15.25
C ARG A 101 1.96 -4.06 14.05
N LEU A 102 2.48 -3.04 13.37
CA LEU A 102 1.83 -2.38 12.25
C LEU A 102 2.33 -2.97 10.93
N THR A 103 1.41 -3.25 10.02
CA THR A 103 1.70 -3.47 8.61
C THR A 103 1.87 -2.14 7.89
N GLU A 104 2.43 -2.15 6.67
CA GLU A 104 2.52 -0.93 5.84
C GLU A 104 1.13 -0.33 5.58
N LYS A 105 0.13 -1.17 5.35
CA LYS A 105 -1.26 -0.74 5.18
C LYS A 105 -1.84 -0.07 6.45
N ASP A 106 -1.45 -0.55 7.63
CA ASP A 106 -1.88 0.05 8.89
C ASP A 106 -1.28 1.45 9.04
N MET A 107 0.00 1.61 8.68
CA MET A 107 0.69 2.91 8.72
C MET A 107 0.04 3.91 7.76
N GLU A 108 -0.29 3.49 6.54
CA GLU A 108 -0.98 4.31 5.55
C GLU A 108 -2.39 4.72 6.02
N ALA A 109 -3.16 3.78 6.57
CA ALA A 109 -4.50 4.06 7.10
C ALA A 109 -4.46 5.04 8.29
N LEU A 110 -3.52 4.85 9.22
CA LEU A 110 -3.28 5.77 10.33
C LEU A 110 -2.88 7.16 9.84
N ALA A 111 -1.99 7.23 8.85
CA ALA A 111 -1.53 8.48 8.24
C ALA A 111 -2.70 9.26 7.62
N ALA A 112 -3.50 8.60 6.78
CA ALA A 112 -4.70 9.19 6.18
C ALA A 112 -5.69 9.68 7.24
N TYR A 113 -5.93 8.87 8.28
CA TYR A 113 -6.81 9.27 9.38
C TYR A 113 -6.31 10.51 10.12
N PHE A 114 -5.06 10.52 10.61
CA PHE A 114 -4.52 11.66 11.35
C PHE A 114 -4.39 12.91 10.48
N ARG A 115 -4.11 12.77 9.19
CA ARG A 115 -4.15 13.89 8.23
C ARG A 115 -5.55 14.46 8.10
N SER A 116 -6.58 13.62 8.03
CA SER A 116 -7.98 14.04 7.90
C SER A 116 -8.49 14.85 9.11
N LEU A 117 -7.82 14.74 10.26
CA LEU A 117 -8.12 15.51 11.48
C LEU A 117 -7.50 16.92 11.48
N ALA A 118 -6.70 17.28 10.47
CA ALA A 118 -6.20 18.64 10.31
C ALA A 118 -7.37 19.63 10.24
N LYS A 119 -7.32 20.71 11.03
CA LYS A 119 -8.26 21.83 10.96
C LYS A 119 -7.86 22.82 9.89
#